data_AF-T0Y8V2-F1
#
_entry.id   AF-T0Y8V2-F1
#
_cell.length_a   1.000
_cell.length_b   1.000
_cell.length_c   1.000
_cell.angle_alpha   90.00
_cell.angle_beta   90.00
_cell.angle_gamma   90.00
#
_symmetry.space_group_name_H-M   'P 1'
#
loop_
_entity.id
_entity.type
_entity.pdbx_description
1 polymer ?
#
loop_
_entity_poly.entity_id
_entity_poly.type
_entity_poly.pdbx_seq_one_letter_code
_entity_poly.pdbx_strand_id
1 'polypeptide(L)'
;MVVDNTFATPILCRPLSLGADLVVHSASKYIGGHDDLILGVVAASDQDLLRRLTDHRTSSGACPGQLEAWLALRGLRTLDVRLTRQMASA
;
A
#
# COMPACT_ATOMS: atom_id res chain seq x y z
N MET A 1 -2.75 -16.37 -4.69
CA MET A 1 -3.86 -15.40 -4.80
C MET A 1 -3.37 -14.01 -4.45
N VAL A 2 -3.66 -13.02 -5.30
CA VAL A 2 -3.33 -11.61 -5.10
C VAL A 2 -4.60 -10.83 -4.80
N VAL A 3 -4.56 -9.92 -3.82
CA VAL A 3 -5.69 -9.06 -3.46
C VAL A 3 -5.29 -7.59 -3.61
N ASP A 4 -6.02 -6.84 -4.42
CA ASP A 4 -5.94 -5.38 -4.39
C ASP A 4 -6.76 -4.85 -3.22
N ASN A 5 -6.08 -4.31 -2.22
CA ASN A 5 -6.66 -3.81 -0.97
C ASN A 5 -6.66 -2.28 -0.92
N THR A 6 -6.63 -1.61 -2.08
CA THR A 6 -6.60 -0.14 -2.18
C THR A 6 -7.75 0.53 -1.44
N PHE A 7 -8.98 0.04 -1.60
CA PHE A 7 -10.18 0.65 -1.03
C PHE A 7 -10.40 0.34 0.45
N ALA A 8 -10.26 -0.92 0.85
CA ALA A 8 -10.45 -1.29 2.25
C ALA A 8 -9.29 -0.83 3.13
N THR A 9 -8.09 -0.64 2.55
CA THR A 9 -6.86 -0.28 3.27
C THR A 9 -6.44 -1.38 4.28
N PRO A 10 -5.22 -1.37 4.83
CA PRO A 10 -4.85 -2.36 5.86
C PRO A 10 -5.59 -2.15 7.20
N ILE A 11 -6.34 -1.05 7.37
CA ILE A 11 -7.10 -0.76 8.58
C ILE A 11 -8.39 -1.60 8.63
N LEU A 12 -9.14 -1.70 7.52
CA LEU A 12 -10.43 -2.41 7.51
C LEU A 12 -10.29 -3.89 7.15
N CYS A 13 -9.30 -4.25 6.34
CA CYS A 13 -9.06 -5.63 5.95
C CYS A 13 -7.56 -5.92 5.86
N ARG A 14 -7.15 -7.08 6.38
CA ARG A 14 -5.77 -7.58 6.28
C ARG A 14 -5.78 -8.90 5.49
N PRO A 15 -5.85 -8.87 4.14
CA PRO A 15 -6.03 -10.09 3.35
C PRO A 15 -4.92 -11.14 3.53
N LEU A 16 -3.69 -10.73 3.86
CA LEU A 16 -2.61 -11.66 4.20
C LEU A 16 -2.99 -12.57 5.39
N SER A 17 -3.71 -12.06 6.37
CA SER A 17 -4.24 -12.84 7.50
C SER A 17 -5.44 -13.73 7.12
N LEU A 18 -5.99 -13.55 5.92
CA LEU A 18 -7.12 -14.31 5.36
C LEU A 18 -6.68 -15.30 4.28
N GLY A 19 -5.37 -15.53 4.12
CA GLY A 19 -4.82 -16.49 3.16
C GLY A 19 -4.48 -15.92 1.78
N ALA A 20 -4.42 -14.59 1.61
CA ALA A 20 -3.82 -14.01 0.42
C ALA A 20 -2.29 -14.17 0.43
N ASP A 21 -1.69 -14.47 -0.72
CA ASP A 21 -0.23 -14.55 -0.85
C ASP A 21 0.39 -13.16 -1.01
N LEU A 22 -0.33 -12.28 -1.73
CA LEU A 22 0.07 -10.90 -1.99
C LEU A 22 -1.10 -9.95 -1.75
N VAL A 23 -0.77 -8.80 -1.19
CA VAL A 23 -1.66 -7.64 -1.11
C VAL A 23 -1.00 -6.49 -1.84
N VAL A 24 -1.75 -5.87 -2.75
CA VAL A 24 -1.33 -4.68 -3.47
C VAL A 24 -2.18 -3.48 -3.06
N HIS A 25 -1.57 -2.30 -3.04
CA HIS A 25 -2.25 -1.04 -2.83
C HIS A 25 -1.77 -0.01 -3.87
N SER A 26 -2.71 0.72 -4.46
CA SER A 26 -2.42 2.05 -5.00
C SER A 26 -2.25 3.00 -3.83
N ALA A 27 -1.00 3.27 -3.45
CA ALA A 27 -0.69 4.24 -2.41
C ALA A 27 -1.02 5.68 -2.84
N SER A 28 -1.29 5.93 -4.13
CA SER A 28 -1.86 7.18 -4.63
C SER A 28 -3.24 7.50 -4.06
N LYS A 29 -3.94 6.51 -3.47
CA LYS A 29 -5.29 6.67 -2.90
C LYS A 29 -5.22 6.92 -1.40
N TYR A 30 -5.84 6.08 -0.58
CA TYR A 30 -6.02 6.34 0.84
C TYR A 30 -4.71 6.49 1.63
N ILE A 31 -3.67 5.71 1.27
CA ILE A 31 -2.34 5.76 1.93
C ILE A 31 -1.72 7.15 1.78
N GLY A 32 -1.56 7.62 0.54
CA GLY A 32 -1.07 8.97 0.22
C GLY A 32 -2.03 10.03 0.71
N GLY A 33 -3.30 9.95 0.31
CA GLY A 33 -4.43 10.65 0.92
C GLY A 33 -4.49 12.17 0.72
N HIS A 34 -3.58 12.74 -0.07
CA HIS A 34 -3.42 14.19 -0.27
C HIS A 34 -3.31 14.58 -1.77
N ASP A 35 -3.65 13.67 -2.68
CA ASP A 35 -3.63 13.87 -4.15
C ASP A 35 -2.29 14.37 -4.73
N ASP A 36 -1.18 14.13 -4.03
CA ASP A 36 0.17 14.61 -4.37
C ASP A 36 1.20 13.49 -4.55
N LEU A 37 0.75 12.23 -4.62
CA LEU A 37 1.61 11.04 -4.68
C LEU A 37 1.11 10.04 -5.72
N ILE A 38 2.03 9.51 -6.53
CA ILE A 38 1.81 8.30 -7.32
C ILE A 38 2.75 7.21 -6.84
N LEU A 39 2.19 6.15 -6.24
CA LEU A 39 2.98 5.05 -5.69
C LEU A 39 2.18 3.75 -5.64
N GLY A 40 2.85 2.62 -5.90
CA GLY A 40 2.35 1.28 -5.63
C GLY A 40 3.04 0.67 -4.41
N VAL A 41 2.30 -0.11 -3.62
CA VAL A 41 2.84 -0.88 -2.49
C VAL A 41 2.43 -2.33 -2.63
N VAL A 42 3.37 -3.24 -2.38
CA VAL A 42 3.12 -4.69 -2.35
C VAL A 42 3.58 -5.24 -1.02
N ALA A 43 2.75 -6.06 -0.38
CA ALA A 43 3.08 -6.85 0.80
C ALA A 43 2.86 -8.33 0.48
N ALA A 44 3.72 -9.19 1.00
CA ALA A 44 3.65 -10.64 0.79
C ALA A 44 3.51 -11.39 2.12
N SER A 45 2.86 -12.55 2.08
CA SER A 45 2.77 -13.48 3.21
C SER A 45 4.08 -14.23 3.45
N ASP A 46 4.88 -14.41 2.40
CA ASP A 46 6.11 -15.20 2.39
C ASP A 46 7.35 -14.36 2.01
N GLN A 47 8.48 -14.64 2.68
CA GLN A 47 9.73 -13.90 2.49
C GLN A 47 10.42 -14.20 1.15
N ASP A 48 10.35 -15.43 0.64
CA ASP A 48 10.94 -15.76 -0.66
C ASP A 48 10.18 -15.06 -1.79
N LEU A 49 8.85 -15.04 -1.68
CA LEU A 49 8.01 -14.29 -2.61
C LEU A 49 8.32 -12.79 -2.59
N LEU A 50 8.47 -12.19 -1.41
CA LEU A 50 8.86 -10.79 -1.27
C LEU A 50 10.24 -10.49 -1.87
N ARG A 51 11.20 -11.39 -1.65
CA ARG A 51 12.57 -11.29 -2.21
C ARG A 51 12.53 -11.28 -3.72
N ARG A 52 11.83 -12.24 -4.34
CA ARG A 52 11.68 -12.34 -5.81
C ARG A 52 11.06 -11.07 -6.41
N LEU A 53 10.04 -10.51 -5.75
CA LEU A 53 9.42 -9.25 -6.17
C LEU A 53 10.37 -8.06 -6.02
N THR A 54 11.18 -8.04 -4.96
CA THR A 54 12.17 -7.00 -4.72
C THR A 54 13.29 -7.04 -5.76
N ASP A 55 13.78 -8.22 -6.10
CA ASP A 55 14.79 -8.45 -7.15
C ASP A 55 14.25 -7.98 -8.52
N HIS A 56 13.00 -8.33 -8.83
CA HIS A 56 12.34 -7.88 -10.05
C HIS A 56 12.14 -6.35 -10.09
N ARG A 57 11.66 -5.74 -9.02
CA ARG A 57 11.51 -4.28 -8.91
C ARG A 57 12.85 -3.55 -9.09
N THR A 58 13.90 -4.08 -8.49
CA THR A 58 15.25 -3.51 -8.55
C THR A 58 15.84 -3.58 -9.95
N SER A 59 15.70 -4.74 -10.63
CA SER A 59 16.19 -4.93 -12.00
C SER A 59 15.37 -4.20 -13.07
N SER A 60 14.06 -4.05 -12.87
CA SER A 60 13.17 -3.31 -13.78
C SER A 60 13.22 -1.79 -13.56
N GLY A 61 13.72 -1.32 -12.42
CA GLY A 61 13.82 0.11 -12.11
C GLY A 61 12.52 0.76 -11.63
N ALA A 62 11.46 -0.02 -11.38
CA ALA A 62 10.18 0.47 -10.83
C ALA A 62 10.28 0.79 -9.32
N CYS A 63 11.28 1.58 -8.95
CA CYS A 63 11.58 1.96 -7.58
C CYS A 63 11.02 3.34 -7.25
N PRO A 64 10.44 3.57 -6.06
CA PRO A 64 10.06 4.91 -5.65
C PRO A 64 11.28 5.78 -5.39
N GLY A 65 11.17 7.08 -5.66
CA GLY A 65 12.12 8.07 -5.17
C GLY A 65 11.96 8.32 -3.67
N GLN A 66 12.94 9.02 -3.09
CA GLN A 66 12.95 9.33 -1.66
C GLN A 66 11.78 10.22 -1.25
N LEU A 67 11.38 11.16 -2.12
CA LEU A 67 10.26 12.06 -1.86
C LEU A 67 8.93 11.29 -1.84
N GLU A 68 8.69 10.42 -2.82
CA GLU A 68 7.47 9.60 -2.91
C GLU A 68 7.34 8.68 -1.68
N ALA A 69 8.45 8.06 -1.26
CA ALA A 69 8.49 7.25 -0.04
C ALA A 69 8.17 8.09 1.21
N TRP A 70 8.71 9.31 1.31
CA TRP A 70 8.43 10.22 2.43
C TRP A 70 6.97 10.70 2.44
N LEU A 71 6.41 11.06 1.28
CA LEU A 71 5.00 11.46 1.15
C LEU A 71 4.04 10.34 1.57
N ALA A 72 4.35 9.09 1.20
CA ALA A 72 3.59 7.93 1.64
C ALA A 72 3.64 7.77 3.18
N LEU A 73 4.83 7.87 3.79
CA LEU A 73 4.99 7.81 5.25
C LEU A 73 4.27 8.96 5.96
N ARG A 74 4.30 10.17 5.40
CA ARG A 74 3.55 11.33 5.90
C ARG A 74 2.05 11.05 5.87
N GLY A 75 1.53 10.50 4.77
CA GLY A 75 0.12 10.13 4.62
C GLY A 75 -0.32 9.06 5.62
N LEU A 76 0.48 8.01 5.82
CA LEU A 76 0.17 6.91 6.74
C LEU A 76 -0.11 7.36 8.18
N ARG A 77 0.57 8.42 8.66
CA ARG A 77 0.43 8.91 10.04
C ARG A 77 -0.98 9.44 10.38
N THR A 78 -1.79 9.76 9.38
CA THR A 78 -3.16 10.25 9.56
C THR A 78 -4.20 9.37 8.87
N LEU A 79 -3.81 8.18 8.41
CA LEU A 79 -4.70 7.30 7.64
C LEU A 79 -5.93 6.89 8.43
N ASP A 80 -5.76 6.56 9.71
CA ASP A 80 -6.83 6.12 10.62
C ASP A 80 -7.92 7.19 10.81
N VAL A 81 -7.52 8.42 11.16
CA VAL A 81 -8.44 9.53 11.39
C VAL A 81 -9.11 9.99 10.10
N ARG A 82 -8.37 10.01 8.97
CA ARG A 82 -8.93 10.36 7.65
C ARG A 82 -9.94 9.33 7.19
N LEU A 83 -9.61 8.04 7.26
CA LEU A 83 -10.50 6.96 6.82
C LEU A 83 -11.78 6.94 7.65
N THR A 84 -11.67 7.05 8.97
CA THR A 84 -12.83 7.12 9.87
C THR A 84 -13.76 8.28 9.49
N ARG A 85 -13.21 9.47 9.23
CA ARG A 85 -14.01 10.63 8.81
C ARG A 85 -14.64 10.43 7.43
N GLN A 86 -13.91 9.85 6.48
CA GLN A 86 -14.41 9.55 5.14
C GLN A 86 -15.57 8.56 5.18
N MET A 87 -15.48 7.50 6.00
CA MET A 87 -16.58 6.53 6.19
C MET A 87 -17.81 7.16 6.83
N ALA A 88 -17.62 8.08 7.79
CA ALA A 88 -18.73 8.76 8.46
C ALA A 88 -19.42 9.84 7.60
N SER A 89 -18.74 10.31 6.55
CA SER A 89 -19.25 11.37 5.65
C SER A 89 -19.68 10.82 4.28
N ALA A 90 -19.60 9.51 4.09
CA ALA A 90 -19.98 8.80 2.88
C ALA A 90 -21.50 8.62 2.78
#